data_AF-A0A843VLD0-F1
#
_entry.id   AF-A0A843VLD0-F1
#
_cell.length_a   1.000
_cell.length_b   1.000
_cell.length_c   1.000
_cell.angle_alpha   90.00
_cell.angle_beta   90.00
_cell.angle_gamma   90.00
#
_symmetry.space_group_name_H-M   'P 1'
#
loop_
_entity.id
_entity.type
_entity.pdbx_description
1 polymer ?
#
loop_
_entity_poly.entity_id
_entity_poly.type
_entity_poly.pdbx_seq_one_letter_code
_entity_poly.pdbx_strand_id
1 'polypeptide(L)'
;MPESQAVRLLEGRLAEQEVELTRLRTEVRALKEELARVRMSRDAGASSSAQPARGDLSVRLQEALDWAEARVWELEAERKGSGVTTLQAQMEALRLEMETEVRHKISSFLACVQN
;
A
#
# COMPACT_ATOMS: atom_id res chain seq x y z
N MET A 1 -20.25 22.37 -8.53
CA MET A 1 -19.26 21.51 -9.20
C MET A 1 -19.23 20.14 -8.54
N PRO A 2 -20.02 19.16 -9.02
CA PRO A 2 -20.10 17.81 -8.45
C PRO A 2 -18.79 17.00 -8.61
N GLU A 3 -17.96 17.33 -9.60
CA GLU A 3 -16.67 16.66 -9.84
C GLU A 3 -15.68 16.82 -8.67
N SER A 4 -15.67 17.96 -7.99
CA SER A 4 -14.76 18.20 -6.84
C SER A 4 -15.11 17.37 -5.60
N GLN A 5 -16.35 16.88 -5.49
CA GLN A 5 -16.78 16.03 -4.38
C GLN A 5 -16.47 14.55 -4.66
N ALA A 6 -16.66 14.11 -5.90
CA ALA A 6 -16.30 12.75 -6.34
C ALA A 6 -14.78 12.50 -6.21
N VAL A 7 -13.96 13.48 -6.60
CA VAL A 7 -12.50 13.39 -6.46
C VAL A 7 -12.08 13.24 -4.99
N ARG A 8 -12.59 14.08 -4.09
CA ARG A 8 -12.25 14.00 -2.65
C ARG A 8 -12.66 12.68 -2.01
N LEU A 9 -13.79 12.11 -2.44
CA LEU A 9 -14.22 10.79 -1.98
C LEU A 9 -13.27 9.68 -2.45
N LEU A 10 -12.76 9.77 -3.67
CA LEU A 10 -11.78 8.80 -4.18
C LEU A 10 -10.41 8.97 -3.50
N GLU A 11 -9.97 10.21 -3.26
CA GLU A 11 -8.75 10.50 -2.50
C GLU A 11 -8.83 9.95 -1.06
N GLY A 12 -9.97 10.14 -0.37
CA GLY A 12 -10.19 9.59 0.96
C GLY A 12 -10.14 8.06 0.99
N ARG A 13 -10.83 7.40 0.04
CA ARG A 13 -10.81 5.93 -0.08
C ARG A 13 -9.42 5.38 -0.39
N LEU A 14 -8.63 6.08 -1.20
CA LEU A 14 -7.25 5.69 -1.48
C LEU A 14 -6.38 5.79 -0.22
N ALA A 15 -6.47 6.91 0.51
CA ALA A 15 -5.72 7.10 1.75
C ALA A 15 -6.05 6.02 2.78
N GLU A 16 -7.33 5.65 2.91
CA GLU A 16 -7.76 4.53 3.76
C GLU A 16 -7.14 3.19 3.33
N GLN A 17 -7.14 2.90 2.02
CA GLN A 17 -6.51 1.69 1.48
C GLN A 17 -4.99 1.66 1.70
N GLU A 18 -4.29 2.80 1.62
CA GLU A 18 -2.86 2.90 1.87
C GLU A 18 -2.49 2.63 3.34
N VAL A 19 -3.31 3.15 4.26
CA VAL A 19 -3.18 2.86 5.70
C VAL A 19 -3.39 1.37 5.96
N GLU A 20 -4.42 0.77 5.38
CA GLU A 20 -4.72 -0.66 5.55
C GLU A 20 -3.62 -1.56 4.98
N LEU A 21 -3.09 -1.24 3.80
CA LEU A 21 -1.94 -1.94 3.20
C LEU A 21 -0.69 -1.85 4.08
N THR A 22 -0.42 -0.68 4.65
CA THR A 22 0.74 -0.49 5.54
C THR A 22 0.60 -1.30 6.82
N ARG A 23 -0.60 -1.32 7.39
CA ARG A 23 -0.92 -2.13 8.57
C ARG A 23 -0.75 -3.63 8.27
N LEU A 24 -1.36 -4.15 7.22
CA LEU A 24 -1.27 -5.57 6.85
C LEU A 24 0.18 -6.00 6.57
N ARG A 25 0.99 -5.17 5.89
CA ARG A 25 2.42 -5.46 5.69
C ARG A 25 3.19 -5.57 7.01
N THR A 26 2.82 -4.78 8.00
CA THR A 26 3.43 -4.84 9.33
C THR A 26 3.01 -6.12 10.07
N GLU A 27 1.73 -6.49 10.00
CA GLU A 27 1.22 -7.74 10.56
C GLU A 27 1.87 -8.98 9.90
N VAL A 28 2.02 -8.99 8.57
CA VAL A 28 2.75 -10.02 7.81
C VAL A 28 4.19 -10.17 8.29
N ARG A 29 4.89 -9.05 8.54
CA ARG A 29 6.27 -9.10 9.06
C ARG A 29 6.31 -9.73 10.45
N ALA A 30 5.41 -9.34 11.34
CA ALA A 30 5.33 -9.89 12.70
C ALA A 30 5.01 -11.39 12.68
N LEU A 31 4.09 -11.84 11.82
CA LEU A 31 3.77 -13.25 11.63
C LEU A 31 4.97 -14.05 11.12
N LYS A 32 5.75 -13.51 10.17
CA LYS A 32 6.99 -14.14 9.67
C LYS A 32 8.03 -14.30 10.78
N GLU A 33 8.23 -13.27 11.59
CA GLU A 33 9.14 -13.31 12.74
C GLU A 33 8.70 -14.35 13.78
N GLU A 34 7.40 -14.41 14.08
CA GLU A 34 6.86 -15.38 15.03
C GLU A 34 6.98 -16.81 14.54
N LEU A 35 6.69 -17.05 13.26
CA LEU A 35 6.88 -18.35 12.62
C LEU A 35 8.35 -18.78 12.63
N ALA A 36 9.28 -17.84 12.40
CA ALA A 36 10.70 -18.11 12.49
C ALA A 36 11.12 -18.47 13.93
N ARG A 37 10.63 -17.74 14.94
CA ARG A 37 10.86 -18.05 16.37
C ARG A 37 10.35 -19.45 16.74
N VAL A 38 9.14 -19.80 16.32
CA VAL A 38 8.55 -21.13 16.56
C VAL A 38 9.41 -22.22 15.90
N ARG A 39 9.86 -22.03 14.65
CA ARG A 39 10.72 -22.98 13.94
C ARG A 39 12.10 -23.13 14.61
N MET A 40 12.75 -22.04 14.99
CA MET A 40 14.05 -22.11 15.70
C MET A 40 13.93 -22.80 17.06
N SER A 41 12.82 -22.57 17.79
CA SER A 41 12.55 -23.24 19.06
C SER A 41 12.28 -24.74 18.92
N ARG A 42 11.89 -25.21 17.73
CA ARG A 42 11.74 -26.63 17.38
C ARG A 42 13.12 -27.28 17.20
N ASP A 43 14.04 -26.61 16.51
CA ASP A 43 15.38 -27.13 16.22
C ASP A 43 16.29 -27.13 17.45
N ALA A 44 16.11 -26.17 18.37
CA ALA A 44 16.84 -26.08 19.63
C ALA A 44 16.32 -27.04 20.73
N GLY A 45 15.16 -27.68 20.53
CA GLY A 45 14.42 -28.42 21.54
C GLY A 45 14.14 -29.88 21.19
N ALA A 46 15.12 -30.61 20.64
CA ALA A 46 14.99 -32.01 20.20
C ALA A 46 14.71 -33.04 21.33
N SER A 47 14.42 -32.62 22.56
CA SER A 47 14.20 -33.49 23.71
C SER A 47 13.09 -32.99 24.63
N SER A 48 11.83 -32.89 24.18
CA SER A 48 10.70 -32.79 25.12
C SER A 48 9.38 -33.18 24.48
N SER A 49 8.66 -34.09 25.13
CA SER A 49 7.46 -34.82 24.69
C SER A 49 6.17 -33.99 24.60
N ALA A 50 6.25 -32.70 24.25
CA ALA A 50 5.11 -31.77 24.17
C ALA A 50 4.73 -31.38 22.72
N GLN A 51 4.97 -32.27 21.75
CA GLN A 51 5.05 -31.94 20.32
C GLN A 51 3.73 -31.75 19.51
N PRO A 52 2.50 -32.09 19.95
CA PRO A 52 1.30 -31.85 19.12
C PRO A 52 0.94 -30.36 19.02
N ALA A 53 0.86 -29.66 20.16
CA ALA A 53 0.33 -28.28 20.21
C ALA A 53 1.23 -27.23 19.52
N ARG A 54 2.54 -27.49 19.42
CA ARG A 54 3.48 -26.61 18.69
C ARG A 54 3.44 -26.80 17.17
N GLY A 55 3.15 -28.02 16.70
CA GLY A 55 2.92 -28.28 15.28
C GLY A 55 1.70 -27.52 14.77
N ASP A 56 0.60 -27.60 15.53
CA ASP A 56 -0.64 -26.89 15.24
C ASP A 56 -0.47 -25.37 15.22
N LEU A 57 0.35 -24.81 16.13
CA LEU A 57 0.64 -23.37 16.13
C LEU A 57 1.41 -22.93 14.87
N SER A 58 2.38 -23.72 14.42
CA SER A 58 3.14 -23.40 13.20
C SER A 58 2.25 -23.47 11.95
N VAL A 59 1.30 -24.41 11.89
CA VAL A 59 0.35 -24.51 10.78
C VAL A 59 -0.57 -23.30 10.76
N ARG A 60 -1.15 -22.95 11.92
CA ARG A 60 -2.05 -21.78 12.04
C ARG A 60 -1.35 -20.46 11.72
N LEU A 61 -0.09 -20.29 12.10
CA LEU A 61 0.71 -19.10 11.74
C LEU A 61 0.99 -19.03 10.24
N GLN A 62 1.23 -20.18 9.59
CA GLN A 62 1.41 -20.25 8.14
C GLN A 62 0.10 -19.93 7.40
N GLU A 63 -1.04 -20.49 7.83
CA GLU A 63 -2.35 -20.19 7.24
C GLU A 63 -2.72 -18.69 7.38
N ALA A 64 -2.44 -18.09 8.54
CA ALA A 64 -2.66 -16.67 8.76
C ALA A 64 -1.75 -15.80 7.87
N LEU A 65 -0.51 -16.23 7.65
CA LEU A 65 0.42 -15.56 6.76
C LEU A 65 -0.05 -15.62 5.31
N ASP A 66 -0.44 -16.82 4.84
CA ASP A 66 -0.91 -17.03 3.47
C ASP A 66 -2.17 -16.21 3.18
N TRP A 67 -3.10 -16.14 4.14
CA TRP A 67 -4.28 -15.27 4.07
C TRP A 67 -3.91 -13.78 3.99
N ALA A 68 -2.98 -13.33 4.84
CA ALA A 68 -2.57 -11.93 4.86
C ALA A 68 -1.84 -11.52 3.58
N GLU A 69 -0.99 -12.39 3.02
CA GLU A 69 -0.31 -12.16 1.75
C GLU A 69 -1.30 -12.11 0.58
N ALA A 70 -2.30 -13.01 0.55
CA ALA A 70 -3.38 -12.95 -0.43
C ALA A 70 -4.18 -11.65 -0.34
N ARG A 71 -4.49 -11.19 0.89
CA ARG A 71 -5.23 -9.93 1.09
C ARG A 71 -4.45 -8.70 0.64
N VAL A 72 -3.14 -8.66 0.88
CA VAL A 72 -2.26 -7.60 0.37
C VAL A 72 -2.28 -7.58 -1.16
N TRP A 73 -2.20 -8.74 -1.81
CA TRP A 73 -2.25 -8.84 -3.26
C TRP A 73 -3.57 -8.31 -3.84
N GLU A 74 -4.71 -8.69 -3.25
CA GLU A 74 -6.03 -8.19 -3.64
C GLU A 74 -6.13 -6.67 -3.50
N LEU A 75 -5.72 -6.12 -2.36
CA LEU A 75 -5.75 -4.66 -2.13
C LEU A 75 -4.82 -3.90 -3.09
N GLU A 76 -3.66 -4.48 -3.43
CA GLU A 76 -2.78 -3.91 -4.46
C GLU A 76 -3.38 -3.98 -5.86
N ALA A 77 -4.12 -5.05 -6.18
CA ALA A 77 -4.84 -5.19 -7.45
C ALA A 77 -6.04 -4.24 -7.52
N GLU A 78 -6.81 -4.10 -6.45
CA GLU A 78 -7.89 -3.12 -6.32
C GLU A 78 -7.36 -1.69 -6.46
N ARG A 79 -6.22 -1.37 -5.84
CA ARG A 79 -5.57 -0.06 -5.99
C ARG A 79 -5.17 0.22 -7.45
N LYS A 80 -4.56 -0.75 -8.13
CA LYS A 80 -4.14 -0.63 -9.53
C LYS A 80 -5.32 -0.63 -10.52
N GLY A 81 -6.37 -1.38 -10.21
CA GLY A 81 -7.57 -1.53 -11.05
C GLY A 81 -8.64 -0.47 -10.80
N SER A 82 -8.63 0.17 -9.63
CA SER A 82 -9.49 1.34 -9.39
C SER A 82 -8.95 2.48 -10.25
N GLY A 83 -9.79 3.01 -11.14
CA GLY A 83 -9.50 4.18 -11.97
C GLY A 83 -9.14 5.44 -11.17
N VAL A 84 -9.03 5.35 -9.83
CA VAL A 84 -8.47 6.35 -8.92
C VAL A 84 -7.01 6.63 -9.24
N THR A 85 -6.18 5.61 -9.48
CA THR A 85 -4.77 5.85 -9.87
C THR A 85 -4.65 6.49 -11.25
N THR A 86 -5.58 6.16 -12.14
CA THR A 86 -5.67 6.77 -13.48
C THR A 86 -6.17 8.21 -13.42
N LEU A 87 -7.20 8.50 -12.62
CA LEU A 87 -7.71 9.86 -12.40
C LEU A 87 -6.71 10.73 -11.66
N GLN A 88 -6.00 10.18 -10.68
CA GLN A 88 -4.96 10.89 -9.95
C GLN A 88 -3.77 11.21 -10.87
N ALA A 89 -3.33 10.26 -11.70
CA ALA A 89 -2.32 10.51 -12.71
C ALA A 89 -2.78 11.54 -13.77
N GLN A 90 -4.05 11.50 -14.18
CA GLN A 90 -4.63 12.50 -15.08
C GLN A 90 -4.69 13.89 -14.43
N MET A 91 -5.05 13.98 -13.15
CA MET A 91 -5.07 15.24 -12.41
C MET A 91 -3.68 15.82 -12.18
N GLU A 92 -2.69 14.98 -11.84
CA GLU A 92 -1.29 15.40 -11.74
C GLU A 92 -0.74 15.87 -13.09
N ALA A 93 -1.06 15.18 -14.18
CA ALA A 93 -0.69 15.60 -15.53
C ALA A 93 -1.29 16.97 -15.87
N LEU A 94 -2.59 17.17 -15.61
CA LEU A 94 -3.27 18.44 -15.84
C LEU A 94 -2.68 19.58 -15.00
N ARG A 95 -2.36 19.29 -13.73
CA ARG A 95 -1.71 20.26 -12.84
C ARG A 95 -0.33 20.66 -13.36
N LEU A 96 0.47 19.68 -13.78
CA LEU A 96 1.81 19.93 -14.32
C LEU A 96 1.72 20.77 -15.60
N GLU A 97 0.76 20.46 -16.46
CA GLU A 97 0.49 21.20 -17.69
C GLU A 97 0.13 22.66 -17.39
N MET A 98 -0.79 22.91 -16.45
CA MET A 98 -1.10 24.25 -15.95
C MET A 98 0.12 24.97 -15.36
N GLU A 99 0.92 24.30 -14.52
CA GLU A 99 2.13 24.90 -13.94
C GLU A 99 3.15 25.28 -15.02
N THR A 100 3.31 24.45 -16.04
CA THR A 100 4.20 24.75 -17.18
C THR A 100 3.68 25.91 -18.03
N GLU A 101 2.37 25.97 -18.28
CA GLU A 101 1.76 27.06 -19.07
C GLU A 101 1.84 28.40 -18.33
N VAL A 102 1.55 28.41 -17.02
CA VAL A 102 1.70 29.61 -16.18
C VAL A 102 3.16 30.08 -16.19
N ARG A 103 4.12 29.17 -16.03
CA ARG A 103 5.55 29.50 -16.09
C ARG A 103 5.92 30.09 -17.45
N HIS A 104 5.44 29.49 -18.54
CA HIS A 104 5.68 29.99 -19.88
C HIS A 104 5.13 31.41 -20.10
N LYS A 105 3.90 31.66 -19.64
CA LYS A 105 3.27 32.99 -19.71
C LYS A 105 4.04 34.04 -18.90
N ILE A 106 4.49 33.69 -17.70
CA ILE A 106 5.32 34.57 -16.87
C ILE A 106 6.64 34.88 -17.57
N SER A 107 7.33 33.86 -18.10
CA SER A 107 8.59 34.06 -18.84
C SER A 107 8.41 34.92 -20.10
N SER A 108 7.35 34.70 -20.87
CA SER A 108 7.05 35.52 -22.05
C SER A 108 6.74 36.97 -21.68
N PHE A 109 6.01 37.20 -20.58
CA PHE A 109 5.71 38.54 -20.11
C PHE A 109 6.98 39.29 -19.69
N LEU A 110 7.85 38.63 -18.90
CA LEU A 110 9.12 39.21 -18.47
C LEU A 110 10.05 39.51 -19.67
N ALA A 111 10.09 38.64 -20.67
CA ALA A 111 10.87 38.87 -21.90
C ALA A 111 10.36 40.06 -22.73
N CYS A 112 9.05 40.32 -22.71
CA CYS A 112 8.45 41.50 -23.36
C CYS A 112 8.71 42.81 -22.60
N VAL A 113 8.87 42.75 -21.27
CA VAL A 113 9.10 43.95 -20.43
C VAL A 113 10.59 44.36 -20.41
N GLN A 114 11.50 43.46 -20.77
CA GLN A 114 12.94 43.69 -20.78
C GLN A 114 13.51 44.11 -22.16
N ASN A 115 12.69 44.10 -23.22
CA ASN A 115 12.99 44.67 -24.53
C ASN A 115 12.31 46.03 -24.69
#